data_AF-A0A4R4PKR4-F1
#
_entry.id   AF-A0A4R4PKR4-F1
#
_cell.length_a   1.000
_cell.length_b   1.000
_cell.length_c   1.000
_cell.angle_alpha   90.00
_cell.angle_beta   90.00
_cell.angle_gamma   90.00
#
_symmetry.space_group_name_H-M   'P 1'
#
loop_
_entity.id
_entity.type
_entity.pdbx_description
1 polymer ?
#
loop_
_entity_poly.entity_id
_entity_poly.type
_entity_poly.pdbx_seq_one_letter_code
_entity_poly.pdbx_strand_id
1 'polypeptide(L)'
;MDQTLVQTTLAAPVVQIQPQTFPADFGVPATYDICQLGLSATPNGPVLRVGVSVEAATKTTLGAAQKATKGAKPAIVGANSFGTRAPGFGTDTFVVFLSGGRLYKVAGPKATLAKYVVLAEEVVRQAAGLPTPEPMITRPDCERGSSAAAKVMGVPPYIRRDGATENGDLVCGWVATNSVLSTSVRRTPQAAVLMTAIRKTPTAQSIPLGDEAYVDTATGRTTIRLGENKLVELVPLPARAINSGTMTQFALAMVSLYR
;
A
#
# COMPACT_ATOMS: atom_id res chain seq x y z
N MET A 1 -7.45 18.21 -1.23
CA MET A 1 -7.82 18.33 0.20
C MET A 1 -7.43 19.71 0.71
N ASP A 2 -8.29 20.33 1.50
CA ASP A 2 -8.05 21.65 2.11
C ASP A 2 -6.92 21.60 3.16
N GLN A 3 -5.82 22.32 2.89
CA GLN A 3 -4.64 22.30 3.76
C GLN A 3 -4.90 22.96 5.12
N THR A 4 -5.71 24.03 5.18
CA THR A 4 -6.08 24.72 6.41
C THR A 4 -6.94 23.83 7.30
N LEU A 5 -7.87 23.08 6.70
CA LEU A 5 -8.66 22.09 7.44
C LEU A 5 -7.77 20.99 8.02
N VAL A 6 -6.81 20.46 7.25
CA VAL A 6 -5.86 19.44 7.73
C VAL A 6 -5.01 19.98 8.87
N GLN A 7 -4.47 21.20 8.71
CA GLN A 7 -3.61 21.85 9.68
C GLN A 7 -4.31 22.04 11.02
N THR A 8 -5.54 22.58 10.99
CA THR A 8 -6.34 22.84 12.18
C THR A 8 -6.83 21.55 12.84
N THR A 9 -7.30 20.58 12.05
CA THR A 9 -7.84 19.31 12.57
C THR A 9 -6.77 18.46 13.24
N LEU A 10 -5.58 18.37 12.64
CA LEU A 10 -4.47 17.57 13.17
C LEU A 10 -3.51 18.36 14.07
N ALA A 11 -3.72 19.67 14.24
CA ALA A 11 -2.77 20.58 14.89
C ALA A 11 -1.35 20.44 14.31
N ALA A 12 -1.27 20.27 12.98
CA ALA A 12 0.01 20.16 12.29
C ALA A 12 0.65 21.56 12.15
N PRO A 13 1.97 21.71 12.33
CA PRO A 13 2.64 23.00 12.18
C PRO A 13 2.60 23.53 10.73
N VAL A 14 2.71 22.63 9.75
CA VAL A 14 2.68 22.93 8.31
C VAL A 14 1.98 21.79 7.59
N VAL A 15 1.29 22.07 6.48
CA VAL A 15 0.77 21.04 5.57
C VAL A 15 1.34 21.31 4.18
N GLN A 16 2.05 20.36 3.60
CA GLN A 16 2.58 20.44 2.24
C GLN A 16 2.11 19.24 1.43
N ILE A 17 1.58 19.49 0.24
CA ILE A 17 1.25 18.41 -0.69
C ILE A 17 2.57 17.78 -1.12
N GLN A 18 2.74 16.49 -0.82
CA GLN A 18 3.87 15.71 -1.27
C GLN A 18 3.37 14.78 -2.38
N PRO A 19 3.55 15.13 -3.67
CA PRO A 19 3.26 14.21 -4.75
C PRO A 19 4.23 13.03 -4.63
N GLN A 20 3.76 11.93 -4.05
CA GLN A 20 4.48 10.66 -4.05
C GLN A 20 4.15 9.90 -5.33
N THR A 21 5.17 9.31 -5.95
CA THR A 21 5.00 8.16 -6.82
C THR A 21 4.49 6.99 -5.97
N PHE A 22 3.31 6.48 -6.31
CA PHE A 22 2.60 5.29 -5.79
C PHE A 22 3.23 4.58 -4.56
N PRO A 23 2.60 4.60 -3.37
CA PRO A 23 3.18 3.98 -2.17
C PRO A 23 3.24 2.44 -2.21
N ALA A 24 4.24 1.89 -1.52
CA ALA A 24 4.47 0.46 -1.30
C ALA A 24 3.65 -0.17 -0.15
N ASP A 25 2.65 0.52 0.42
CA ASP A 25 1.88 0.00 1.56
C ASP A 25 0.42 -0.31 1.18
N PHE A 26 0.09 -1.59 1.00
CA PHE A 26 -1.31 -2.04 0.92
C PHE A 26 -1.65 -3.10 1.97
N GLY A 27 -2.05 -2.64 3.16
CA GLY A 27 -2.57 -3.51 4.23
C GLY A 27 -4.07 -3.84 4.14
N VAL A 28 -4.71 -3.65 2.98
CA VAL A 28 -6.13 -3.97 2.75
C VAL A 28 -6.26 -4.53 1.33
N PRO A 29 -7.05 -5.59 1.07
CA PRO A 29 -7.17 -6.26 -0.24
C PRO A 29 -7.78 -5.41 -1.37
N ALA A 30 -7.83 -4.09 -1.25
CA ALA A 30 -8.11 -3.19 -2.35
C ALA A 30 -6.88 -2.28 -2.49
N THR A 31 -6.19 -2.32 -3.64
CA THR A 31 -5.17 -1.32 -3.96
C THR A 31 -5.81 0.06 -3.91
N TYR A 32 -5.16 1.02 -3.28
CA TYR A 32 -5.62 2.41 -3.23
C TYR A 32 -4.69 3.31 -4.05
N ASP A 33 -5.22 4.22 -4.85
CA ASP A 33 -4.42 5.35 -5.33
C ASP A 33 -4.32 6.37 -4.19
N ILE A 34 -3.09 6.73 -3.79
CA ILE A 34 -2.83 7.49 -2.57
C ILE A 34 -2.28 8.88 -2.92
N CYS A 35 -2.88 9.90 -2.33
CA CYS A 35 -2.33 11.24 -2.22
C CYS A 35 -1.74 11.44 -0.81
N GLN A 36 -0.54 12.02 -0.70
CA GLN A 36 0.14 12.27 0.56
C GLN A 36 0.30 13.76 0.84
N LEU A 37 0.15 14.13 2.11
CA LEU A 37 0.44 15.46 2.63
C LEU A 37 1.45 15.33 3.76
N GLY A 38 2.59 15.99 3.64
CA GLY A 38 3.54 16.16 4.73
C GLY A 38 2.97 17.10 5.80
N LEU A 39 3.07 16.72 7.07
CA LEU A 39 2.53 17.47 8.22
C LEU A 39 3.62 18.21 9.01
N SER A 40 4.84 18.30 8.47
CA SER A 40 5.94 19.05 9.06
C SER A 40 6.84 19.62 7.96
N ALA A 41 7.74 20.52 8.35
CA ALA A 41 8.81 21.02 7.49
C ALA A 41 9.98 20.01 7.33
N THR A 42 9.94 18.87 8.02
CA THR A 42 11.00 17.85 7.94
C THR A 42 10.68 16.83 6.83
N PRO A 43 11.66 16.47 5.96
CA PRO A 43 11.42 15.55 4.84
C PRO A 43 10.85 14.18 5.24
N ASN A 44 11.20 13.69 6.44
CA ASN A 44 10.74 12.40 6.99
C ASN A 44 9.71 12.57 8.12
N GLY A 45 8.98 13.67 8.11
CA GLY A 45 7.98 13.98 9.13
C GLY A 45 6.72 13.12 9.06
N PRO A 46 5.79 13.32 10.01
CA PRO A 46 4.48 12.69 9.95
C PRO A 46 3.74 13.08 8.66
N VAL A 47 2.97 12.14 8.11
CA VAL A 47 2.23 12.33 6.87
C VAL A 47 0.76 11.97 7.04
N LEU A 48 -0.11 12.63 6.28
CA LEU A 48 -1.49 12.25 6.06
C LEU A 48 -1.62 11.64 4.66
N ARG A 49 -2.24 10.47 4.57
CA ARG A 49 -2.47 9.73 3.33
C ARG A 49 -3.96 9.62 3.08
N VAL A 50 -4.38 9.92 1.85
CA VAL A 50 -5.74 9.71 1.36
C VAL A 50 -5.67 8.72 0.21
N GLY A 51 -6.24 7.54 0.42
CA GLY A 51 -6.38 6.49 -0.58
C GLY A 51 -7.79 6.42 -1.15
N VAL A 52 -7.93 6.09 -2.44
CA VAL A 52 -9.18 5.59 -3.06
C VAL A 52 -8.99 4.20 -3.65
N SER A 53 -9.92 3.27 -3.40
CA SER A 53 -9.83 1.91 -3.94
C SER A 53 -9.87 1.93 -5.46
N VAL A 54 -9.01 1.12 -6.06
CA VAL A 54 -8.97 0.90 -7.49
C VAL A 54 -10.15 0.01 -7.91
N GLU A 55 -10.47 -1.00 -7.09
CA GLU A 55 -11.65 -1.83 -7.29
C GLU A 55 -12.94 -1.14 -6.87
N ALA A 56 -14.02 -1.49 -7.56
CA ALA A 56 -15.35 -1.24 -7.04
C ALA A 56 -15.54 -2.00 -5.72
N ALA A 57 -16.15 -1.35 -4.75
CA ALA A 57 -16.39 -1.88 -3.43
C ALA A 57 -17.87 -1.86 -3.09
N THR A 58 -18.27 -2.81 -2.26
CA THR A 58 -19.64 -2.95 -1.76
C THR A 58 -19.67 -2.79 -0.25
N LYS A 59 -20.88 -2.74 0.33
CA LYS A 59 -21.06 -2.81 1.78
C LYS A 59 -20.48 -4.10 2.37
N THR A 60 -20.50 -5.19 1.61
CA THR A 60 -19.89 -6.47 2.00
C THR A 60 -18.37 -6.36 2.09
N THR A 61 -17.75 -5.70 1.11
CA THR A 61 -16.30 -5.41 1.12
C THR A 61 -15.93 -4.56 2.34
N LEU A 62 -16.70 -3.50 2.62
CA LEU A 62 -16.49 -2.65 3.79
C LEU A 62 -16.61 -3.43 5.11
N GLY A 63 -17.63 -4.29 5.24
CA GLY A 63 -17.83 -5.12 6.43
C GLY A 63 -16.72 -6.16 6.63
N ALA A 64 -16.20 -6.74 5.56
CA ALA A 64 -15.07 -7.66 5.62
C ALA A 64 -13.78 -6.92 6.08
N ALA A 65 -13.51 -5.75 5.52
CA ALA A 65 -12.38 -4.92 5.91
C ALA A 65 -12.46 -4.48 7.39
N GLN A 66 -13.66 -4.13 7.86
CA GLN A 66 -13.88 -3.79 9.27
C GLN A 66 -13.57 -4.98 10.19
N LYS A 67 -14.07 -6.18 9.87
CA LYS A 67 -13.84 -7.40 10.66
C LYS A 67 -12.36 -7.79 10.73
N ALA A 68 -11.62 -7.58 9.64
CA ALA A 68 -10.18 -7.84 9.60
C ALA A 68 -9.37 -6.84 10.44
N THR A 69 -9.97 -5.70 10.83
CA THR A 69 -9.25 -4.62 11.50
C THR A 69 -9.54 -4.59 13.00
N LYS A 70 -8.55 -5.02 13.79
CA LYS A 70 -8.65 -5.04 15.25
C LYS A 70 -8.86 -3.63 15.82
N GLY A 71 -9.85 -3.47 16.69
CA GLY A 71 -10.13 -2.20 17.37
C GLY A 71 -10.85 -1.15 16.51
N ALA A 72 -11.26 -1.51 15.29
CA ALA A 72 -12.08 -0.65 14.44
C ALA A 72 -13.46 -0.39 15.05
N LYS A 73 -13.85 0.89 15.08
CA LYS A 73 -15.19 1.33 15.49
C LYS A 73 -15.99 1.75 14.27
N PRO A 74 -17.32 1.51 14.23
CA PRO A 74 -18.18 2.05 13.19
C PRO A 74 -18.05 3.58 13.10
N ALA A 75 -18.11 4.09 11.88
CA ALA A 75 -18.09 5.51 11.58
C ALA A 75 -19.13 5.82 10.50
N ILE A 76 -19.62 7.06 10.49
CA ILE A 76 -20.45 7.59 9.41
C ILE A 76 -19.72 8.84 8.91
N VAL A 77 -19.54 8.94 7.60
CA VAL A 77 -18.86 10.05 6.95
C VAL A 77 -19.83 10.77 6.04
N GLY A 78 -19.91 12.09 6.14
CA GLY A 78 -20.75 12.95 5.30
C GLY A 78 -21.78 13.73 6.10
N ALA A 79 -22.10 14.94 5.62
CA ALA A 79 -23.01 15.85 6.30
C ALA A 79 -24.47 15.38 6.26
N ASN A 80 -25.23 15.72 7.31
CA ASN A 80 -26.68 15.57 7.35
C ASN A 80 -27.41 16.40 6.29
N SER A 81 -26.77 17.47 5.80
CA SER A 81 -27.38 18.52 4.98
C SER A 81 -27.42 18.22 3.49
N PHE A 82 -26.60 17.26 2.99
CA PHE A 82 -26.44 16.97 1.56
C PHE A 82 -26.80 15.53 1.18
N GLY A 83 -27.46 14.77 2.07
CA GLY A 83 -28.10 13.49 1.74
C GLY A 83 -27.18 12.27 1.56
N THR A 84 -25.86 12.44 1.42
CA THR A 84 -24.91 11.32 1.29
C THR A 84 -24.21 11.01 2.60
N ARG A 85 -24.77 10.09 3.39
CA ARG A 85 -24.07 9.41 4.50
C ARG A 85 -23.37 8.16 3.97
N ALA A 86 -22.04 8.16 3.99
CA ALA A 86 -21.22 7.02 3.66
C ALA A 86 -20.98 6.17 4.92
N PRO A 87 -21.30 4.86 4.90
CA PRO A 87 -20.92 3.98 5.99
C PRO A 87 -19.40 3.80 6.00
N GLY A 88 -18.82 3.69 7.20
CA GLY A 88 -17.39 3.50 7.38
C GLY A 88 -17.03 2.87 8.72
N PHE A 89 -15.73 2.76 8.95
CA PHE A 89 -15.13 2.37 10.22
C PHE A 89 -13.77 3.03 10.38
N GLY A 90 -13.26 3.13 11.60
CA GLY A 90 -11.93 3.68 11.81
C GLY A 90 -11.38 3.44 13.21
N THR A 91 -10.19 3.96 13.43
CA THR A 91 -9.44 3.91 14.68
C THR A 91 -8.94 5.32 15.02
N ASP A 92 -7.95 5.41 15.90
CA ASP A 92 -7.21 6.63 16.20
C ASP A 92 -6.10 6.94 15.18
N THR A 93 -5.96 6.16 14.11
CA THR A 93 -4.92 6.37 13.08
C THR A 93 -5.45 6.39 11.66
N PHE A 94 -6.72 6.03 11.46
CA PHE A 94 -7.36 6.11 10.16
C PHE A 94 -8.89 6.05 10.23
N VAL A 95 -9.54 6.35 9.10
CA VAL A 95 -10.92 5.99 8.79
C VAL A 95 -11.02 5.43 7.37
N VAL A 96 -11.89 4.45 7.17
CA VAL A 96 -12.25 3.85 5.88
C VAL A 96 -13.75 4.02 5.68
N PHE A 97 -14.20 4.45 4.50
CA PHE A 97 -15.62 4.63 4.20
C PHE A 97 -15.96 4.28 2.75
N LEU A 98 -17.21 3.89 2.50
CA LEU A 98 -17.71 3.53 1.18
C LEU A 98 -18.48 4.71 0.57
N SER A 99 -17.96 5.25 -0.53
CA SER A 99 -18.61 6.34 -1.29
C SER A 99 -18.48 6.08 -2.78
N GLY A 100 -19.54 6.35 -3.56
CA GLY A 100 -19.50 6.21 -5.03
C GLY A 100 -19.05 4.82 -5.52
N GLY A 101 -19.38 3.75 -4.77
CA GLY A 101 -18.95 2.38 -5.10
C GLY A 101 -17.45 2.12 -4.93
N ARG A 102 -16.73 2.93 -4.14
CA ARG A 102 -15.30 2.76 -3.83
C ARG A 102 -15.04 2.94 -2.34
N LEU A 103 -14.01 2.27 -1.82
CA LEU A 103 -13.51 2.54 -0.48
C LEU A 103 -12.55 3.71 -0.53
N TYR A 104 -12.66 4.61 0.43
CA TYR A 104 -11.69 5.66 0.67
C TYR A 104 -11.06 5.42 2.03
N LYS A 105 -9.76 5.68 2.14
CA LYS A 105 -9.02 5.56 3.40
C LYS A 105 -8.29 6.86 3.68
N VAL A 106 -8.53 7.47 4.83
CA VAL A 106 -7.74 8.59 5.34
C VAL A 106 -6.93 8.09 6.53
N ALA A 107 -5.61 8.16 6.46
CA ALA A 107 -4.72 7.59 7.48
C ALA A 107 -3.53 8.50 7.78
N GLY A 108 -3.10 8.57 9.03
CA GLY A 108 -2.02 9.46 9.43
C GLY A 108 -1.59 9.28 10.88
N PRO A 109 -1.06 10.35 11.54
CA PRO A 109 -0.62 10.27 12.92
C PRO A 109 -1.78 10.03 13.90
N LYS A 110 -1.46 9.61 15.12
CA LYS A 110 -2.47 9.32 16.15
C LYS A 110 -3.34 10.57 16.42
N ALA A 111 -4.65 10.44 16.24
CA ALA A 111 -5.67 11.45 16.46
C ALA A 111 -6.99 10.78 16.88
N THR A 112 -8.02 11.55 17.22
CA THR A 112 -9.33 10.94 17.54
C THR A 112 -10.04 10.48 16.26
N LEU A 113 -10.87 9.44 16.34
CA LEU A 113 -11.71 9.01 15.21
C LEU A 113 -12.57 10.15 14.68
N ALA A 114 -13.08 11.04 15.55
CA ALA A 114 -13.86 12.21 15.14
C ALA A 114 -13.05 13.16 14.23
N LYS A 115 -11.76 13.38 14.51
CA LYS A 115 -10.88 14.16 13.61
C LYS A 115 -10.74 13.49 12.25
N TYR A 116 -10.57 12.17 12.23
CA TYR A 116 -10.53 11.43 10.97
C TYR A 116 -11.84 11.48 10.19
N VAL A 117 -12.99 11.47 10.86
CA VAL A 117 -14.30 11.65 10.23
C VAL A 117 -14.42 13.03 9.56
N VAL A 118 -13.98 14.10 10.23
CA VAL A 118 -13.95 15.46 9.62
C VAL A 118 -13.07 15.50 8.37
N LEU A 119 -11.89 14.88 8.41
CA LEU A 119 -11.02 14.80 7.23
C LEU A 119 -11.64 13.95 6.11
N ALA A 120 -12.38 12.89 6.46
CA ALA A 120 -13.07 12.05 5.49
C ALA A 120 -14.29 12.75 4.86
N GLU A 121 -14.98 13.61 5.59
CA GLU A 121 -16.06 14.46 5.04
C GLU A 121 -15.53 15.37 3.93
N GLU A 122 -14.33 15.91 4.12
CA GLU A 122 -13.65 16.70 3.09
C GLU A 122 -13.35 15.86 1.85
N VAL A 123 -12.90 14.62 2.03
CA VAL A 123 -12.68 13.70 0.92
C VAL A 123 -13.99 13.39 0.19
N VAL A 124 -15.10 13.16 0.92
CA VAL A 124 -16.43 12.97 0.31
C VAL A 124 -16.85 14.18 -0.51
N ARG A 125 -16.64 15.40 0.01
CA ARG A 125 -16.93 16.65 -0.70
C ARG A 125 -16.16 16.77 -2.02
N GLN A 126 -14.90 16.34 -2.04
CA GLN A 126 -14.05 16.38 -3.22
C GLN A 126 -14.20 15.17 -4.15
N ALA A 127 -14.79 14.06 -3.67
CA ALA A 127 -14.77 12.77 -4.35
C ALA A 127 -15.34 12.80 -5.77
N ALA A 128 -16.40 13.57 -6.02
CA ALA A 128 -17.01 13.70 -7.34
C ALA A 128 -16.09 14.38 -8.37
N GLY A 129 -15.08 15.14 -7.92
CA GLY A 129 -14.10 15.82 -8.78
C GLY A 129 -12.74 15.11 -8.86
N LEU A 130 -12.57 13.95 -8.21
CA LEU A 130 -11.33 13.20 -8.30
C LEU A 130 -11.26 12.48 -9.65
N PRO A 131 -10.15 12.59 -10.41
CA PRO A 131 -9.98 11.82 -11.63
C PRO A 131 -10.11 10.32 -11.32
N THR A 132 -10.72 9.57 -12.24
CA THR A 132 -10.75 8.12 -12.11
C THR A 132 -9.31 7.62 -12.08
N PRO A 133 -8.89 6.85 -11.05
CA PRO A 133 -7.67 6.07 -11.06
C PRO A 133 -7.34 5.51 -12.44
N GLU A 134 -6.24 5.94 -13.06
CA GLU A 134 -5.81 5.32 -14.31
C GLU A 134 -5.53 3.84 -14.04
N PRO A 135 -6.26 2.93 -14.69
CA PRO A 135 -6.24 1.52 -14.28
C PRO A 135 -4.93 0.81 -14.62
N MET A 136 -4.04 1.41 -15.42
CA MET A 136 -2.85 0.76 -15.95
C MET A 136 -1.69 1.75 -16.09
N ILE A 137 -0.66 1.57 -15.27
CA ILE A 137 0.69 2.05 -15.61
C ILE A 137 1.50 0.78 -15.85
N THR A 138 1.77 0.50 -17.13
CA THR A 138 2.49 -0.70 -17.54
C THR A 138 3.88 -0.33 -18.06
N ARG A 139 4.89 -1.08 -17.63
CA ARG A 139 6.26 -1.03 -18.13
C ARG A 139 6.64 -2.41 -18.69
N PRO A 140 7.28 -2.47 -19.87
CA PRO A 140 7.70 -3.74 -20.47
C PRO A 140 8.56 -4.61 -19.54
N ASP A 141 9.43 -3.98 -18.74
CA ASP A 141 10.30 -4.66 -17.79
C ASP A 141 9.51 -5.48 -16.76
N CYS A 142 8.49 -4.87 -16.18
CA CYS A 142 7.62 -5.53 -15.22
C CYS A 142 6.76 -6.62 -15.91
N GLU A 143 6.49 -6.55 -17.22
CA GLU A 143 5.72 -7.59 -17.93
C GLU A 143 6.40 -8.95 -17.90
N ARG A 144 7.74 -8.97 -17.86
CA ARG A 144 8.53 -10.20 -17.73
C ARG A 144 8.17 -11.01 -16.47
N GLY A 145 7.69 -10.34 -15.42
CA GLY A 145 7.26 -10.96 -14.17
C GLY A 145 5.83 -11.49 -14.15
N SER A 146 4.96 -11.13 -15.11
CA SER A 146 3.51 -11.39 -15.05
C SER A 146 3.16 -12.86 -14.88
N SER A 147 3.80 -13.75 -15.63
CA SER A 147 3.51 -15.20 -15.56
C SER A 147 3.87 -15.77 -14.19
N ALA A 148 5.00 -15.36 -13.63
CA ALA A 148 5.42 -15.80 -12.30
C ALA A 148 4.59 -15.16 -11.19
N ALA A 149 4.20 -13.89 -11.34
CA ALA A 149 3.28 -13.21 -10.44
C ALA A 149 1.91 -13.91 -10.36
N ALA A 150 1.36 -14.32 -11.50
CA ALA A 150 0.10 -15.05 -11.55
C ALA A 150 0.15 -16.36 -10.74
N LYS A 151 1.30 -17.07 -10.76
CA LYS A 151 1.50 -18.27 -9.94
C LYS A 151 1.52 -17.97 -8.44
N VAL A 152 2.15 -16.87 -8.02
CA VAL A 152 2.20 -16.43 -6.61
C VAL A 152 0.79 -16.05 -6.12
N MET A 153 0.06 -15.28 -6.94
CA MET A 153 -1.28 -14.80 -6.58
C MET A 153 -2.34 -15.91 -6.67
N GLY A 154 -2.09 -16.94 -7.50
CA GLY A 154 -3.00 -18.04 -7.79
C GLY A 154 -4.01 -17.75 -8.91
N VAL A 155 -3.99 -16.52 -9.44
CA VAL A 155 -4.86 -16.02 -10.49
C VAL A 155 -4.11 -15.02 -11.36
N PRO A 156 -4.46 -14.85 -12.65
CA PRO A 156 -3.89 -13.80 -13.48
C PRO A 156 -4.20 -12.41 -12.89
N PRO A 157 -3.22 -11.48 -12.92
CA PRO A 157 -3.51 -10.08 -12.62
C PRO A 157 -4.38 -9.50 -13.73
N TYR A 158 -5.34 -8.68 -13.34
CA TYR A 158 -6.14 -7.90 -14.29
C TYR A 158 -5.79 -6.40 -14.25
N ILE A 159 -4.98 -5.97 -13.27
CA ILE A 159 -4.42 -4.62 -13.17
C ILE A 159 -2.91 -4.68 -12.95
N ARG A 160 -2.22 -3.72 -13.56
CA ARG A 160 -0.78 -3.47 -13.42
C ARG A 160 -0.52 -2.06 -12.93
N ARG A 161 0.34 -1.95 -11.92
CA ARG A 161 0.73 -0.69 -11.27
C ARG A 161 2.25 -0.62 -11.18
N ASP A 162 2.85 -0.34 -12.31
CA ASP A 162 4.29 -0.20 -12.44
C ASP A 162 4.70 1.26 -12.21
N GLY A 163 5.93 1.48 -11.78
CA GLY A 163 6.43 2.81 -11.45
C GLY A 163 7.92 2.82 -11.24
N ALA A 164 8.40 3.88 -10.61
CA ALA A 164 9.76 3.98 -10.14
C ALA A 164 9.82 4.72 -8.80
N THR A 165 10.80 4.37 -7.97
CA THR A 165 11.16 5.17 -6.79
C THR A 165 11.75 6.51 -7.22
N GLU A 166 11.91 7.44 -6.28
CA GLU A 166 12.60 8.72 -6.51
C GLU A 166 14.03 8.54 -7.06
N ASN A 167 14.67 7.40 -6.76
CA ASN A 167 16.00 7.05 -7.25
C ASN A 167 15.99 6.33 -8.62
N GLY A 168 14.82 6.26 -9.28
CA GLY A 168 14.66 5.61 -10.57
C GLY A 168 14.57 4.07 -10.52
N ASP A 169 14.58 3.46 -9.33
CA ASP A 169 14.46 2.00 -9.22
C ASP A 169 13.04 1.56 -9.59
N LEU A 170 12.94 0.51 -10.42
CA LEU A 170 11.67 -0.03 -10.87
C LEU A 170 10.80 -0.51 -9.69
N VAL A 171 9.50 -0.25 -9.79
CA VAL A 171 8.47 -0.80 -8.89
C VAL A 171 7.45 -1.49 -9.77
N CYS A 172 7.16 -2.76 -9.52
CA CYS A 172 6.21 -3.55 -10.28
C CYS A 172 5.05 -3.96 -9.38
N GLY A 173 3.82 -3.85 -9.88
CA GLY A 173 2.62 -4.15 -9.11
C GLY A 173 1.63 -4.95 -9.93
N TRP A 174 1.24 -6.11 -9.40
CA TRP A 174 0.21 -6.99 -9.96
C TRP A 174 -0.97 -7.05 -9.02
N VAL A 175 -2.17 -6.89 -9.57
CA VAL A 175 -3.40 -6.82 -8.77
C VAL A 175 -4.43 -7.78 -9.36
N ALA A 176 -5.02 -8.55 -8.45
CA ALA A 176 -6.16 -9.42 -8.64
C ALA A 176 -7.17 -9.22 -7.50
N THR A 177 -8.37 -9.78 -7.61
CA THR A 177 -9.56 -9.39 -6.80
C THR A 177 -9.34 -9.54 -5.30
N ASN A 178 -8.50 -10.50 -4.90
CA ASN A 178 -8.19 -10.78 -3.52
C ASN A 178 -6.68 -10.91 -3.27
N SER A 179 -5.85 -10.46 -4.21
CA SER A 179 -4.40 -10.61 -4.10
C SER A 179 -3.66 -9.50 -4.80
N VAL A 180 -2.63 -9.00 -4.12
CA VAL A 180 -1.67 -8.06 -4.69
C VAL A 180 -0.30 -8.70 -4.56
N LEU A 181 0.53 -8.52 -5.58
CA LEU A 181 1.95 -8.79 -5.50
C LEU A 181 2.66 -7.51 -5.92
N SER A 182 3.60 -7.05 -5.12
CA SER A 182 4.40 -5.88 -5.47
C SER A 182 5.88 -6.14 -5.28
N THR A 183 6.68 -5.34 -5.97
CA THR A 183 8.09 -5.18 -5.67
C THR A 183 8.34 -3.81 -5.05
N SER A 184 9.24 -3.73 -4.10
CA SER A 184 9.73 -2.46 -3.56
C SER A 184 11.25 -2.47 -3.54
N VAL A 185 11.84 -1.29 -3.66
CA VAL A 185 13.29 -1.12 -3.57
C VAL A 185 13.59 -0.09 -2.49
N ARG A 186 14.47 -0.48 -1.56
CA ARG A 186 14.97 0.39 -0.49
C ARG A 186 16.48 0.47 -0.58
N ARG A 187 16.99 1.70 -0.76
CA ARG A 187 18.41 2.00 -0.63
C ARG A 187 18.71 2.41 0.81
N THR A 188 19.62 1.71 1.48
CA THR A 188 20.02 1.97 2.87
C THR A 188 21.42 1.41 3.13
N PRO A 189 22.33 2.15 3.79
CA PRO A 189 23.64 1.64 4.19
C PRO A 189 23.55 0.49 5.22
N GLN A 190 22.37 0.26 5.80
CA GLN A 190 22.12 -0.78 6.79
C GLN A 190 21.60 -2.09 6.18
N ALA A 191 21.68 -2.28 4.86
CA ALA A 191 21.06 -3.44 4.18
C ALA A 191 21.55 -4.78 4.77
N ALA A 192 22.86 -4.94 4.98
CA ALA A 192 23.44 -6.15 5.59
C ALA A 192 22.95 -6.39 7.03
N VAL A 193 22.83 -5.32 7.83
CA VAL A 193 22.33 -5.41 9.21
C VAL A 193 20.87 -5.88 9.22
N LEU A 194 20.04 -5.34 8.33
CA LEU A 194 18.62 -5.70 8.21
C LEU A 194 18.43 -7.17 7.82
N MET A 195 19.31 -7.73 6.98
CA MET A 195 19.28 -9.16 6.63
C MET A 195 19.57 -10.09 7.81
N THR A 196 20.28 -9.61 8.85
CA THR A 196 20.60 -10.42 10.04
C THR A 196 19.34 -10.84 10.79
N ALA A 197 18.34 -9.95 10.90
CA ALA A 197 17.08 -10.27 11.54
C ALA A 197 16.28 -11.28 10.72
N ILE A 198 16.23 -11.09 9.40
CA ILE A 198 15.50 -11.95 8.46
C ILE A 198 16.07 -13.37 8.49
N ARG A 199 17.40 -13.52 8.46
CA ARG A 199 18.08 -14.82 8.53
C ARG A 199 17.71 -15.62 9.78
N LYS A 200 17.47 -14.94 10.89
CA LYS A 200 17.15 -15.55 12.19
C LYS A 200 15.67 -15.87 12.35
N THR A 201 14.81 -15.41 11.44
CA THR A 201 13.39 -15.71 11.48
C THR A 201 13.18 -17.22 11.24
N PRO A 202 12.43 -17.95 12.10
CA PRO A 202 12.26 -19.40 11.96
C PRO A 202 11.64 -19.86 10.64
N THR A 203 10.87 -18.98 10.00
CA THR A 203 10.17 -19.22 8.74
C THR A 203 10.97 -18.78 7.52
N ALA A 204 12.18 -18.23 7.71
CA ALA A 204 13.03 -17.79 6.62
C ALA A 204 13.70 -18.97 5.92
N GLN A 205 13.53 -19.03 4.61
CA GLN A 205 14.21 -19.98 3.73
C GLN A 205 15.08 -19.21 2.74
N SER A 206 16.34 -19.64 2.61
CA SER A 206 17.28 -19.03 1.67
C SER A 206 16.87 -19.29 0.22
N ILE A 207 17.11 -18.30 -0.66
CA ILE A 207 16.85 -18.40 -2.10
C ILE A 207 18.18 -18.36 -2.86
N PRO A 208 18.43 -19.29 -3.80
CA PRO A 208 19.69 -19.36 -4.53
C PRO A 208 19.73 -18.33 -5.69
N LEU A 209 19.88 -17.04 -5.39
CA LEU A 209 19.95 -15.97 -6.40
C LEU A 209 21.39 -15.55 -6.75
N GLY A 210 22.40 -16.10 -6.06
CA GLY A 210 23.79 -15.61 -6.06
C GLY A 210 24.01 -14.40 -5.13
N ASP A 211 22.95 -13.61 -4.91
CA ASP A 211 22.86 -12.59 -3.88
C ASP A 211 22.21 -13.15 -2.60
N GLU A 212 22.36 -12.47 -1.46
CA GLU A 212 21.73 -12.89 -0.21
C GLU A 212 20.22 -12.64 -0.26
N ALA A 213 19.42 -13.70 -0.19
CA ALA A 213 17.97 -13.61 -0.28
C ALA A 213 17.26 -14.64 0.59
N TYR A 214 16.12 -14.24 1.15
CA TYR A 214 15.28 -15.11 1.96
C TYR A 214 13.79 -14.89 1.64
N VAL A 215 13.02 -15.97 1.63
CA VAL A 215 11.56 -15.95 1.69
C VAL A 215 11.09 -16.30 3.10
N ASP A 216 10.23 -15.48 3.69
CA ASP A 216 9.48 -15.83 4.88
C ASP A 216 8.28 -16.70 4.47
N THR A 217 8.36 -17.99 4.76
CA THR A 217 7.34 -18.99 4.41
C THR A 217 5.98 -18.78 5.07
N ALA A 218 5.89 -18.00 6.16
CA ALA A 218 4.61 -17.70 6.81
C ALA A 218 3.85 -16.56 6.12
N THR A 219 4.57 -15.61 5.52
CA THR A 219 3.99 -14.42 4.91
C THR A 219 4.11 -14.38 3.39
N GLY A 220 5.00 -15.19 2.82
CA GLY A 220 5.40 -15.15 1.42
C GLY A 220 6.33 -13.98 1.08
N ARG A 221 6.64 -13.08 2.03
CA ARG A 221 7.53 -11.93 1.78
C ARG A 221 8.93 -12.43 1.43
N THR A 222 9.47 -11.96 0.31
CA THR A 222 10.84 -12.23 -0.08
C THR A 222 11.66 -10.96 0.04
N THR A 223 12.85 -11.05 0.66
CA THR A 223 13.81 -9.94 0.73
C THR A 223 15.12 -10.38 0.08
N ILE A 224 15.62 -9.56 -0.84
CA ILE A 224 16.86 -9.77 -1.58
C ILE A 224 17.77 -8.59 -1.28
N ARG A 225 19.00 -8.85 -0.84
CA ARG A 225 20.03 -7.84 -0.70
C ARG A 225 20.93 -7.85 -1.92
N LEU A 226 20.97 -6.73 -2.63
CA LEU A 226 21.83 -6.51 -3.79
C LEU A 226 22.96 -5.55 -3.39
N GLY A 227 24.20 -6.01 -3.47
CA GLY A 227 25.35 -5.22 -3.01
C GLY A 227 25.28 -4.84 -1.52
N GLU A 228 25.91 -3.73 -1.15
CA GLU A 228 26.03 -3.31 0.26
C GLU A 228 24.85 -2.50 0.78
N ASN A 229 24.13 -1.81 -0.12
CA ASN A 229 23.20 -0.76 0.28
C ASN A 229 21.80 -0.85 -0.35
N LYS A 230 21.43 -1.97 -0.98
CA LYS A 230 20.14 -2.12 -1.66
C LYS A 230 19.40 -3.36 -1.17
N LEU A 231 18.13 -3.17 -0.82
CA LEU A 231 17.17 -4.23 -0.55
C LEU A 231 16.06 -4.16 -1.59
N VAL A 232 15.69 -5.31 -2.12
CA VAL A 232 14.50 -5.50 -2.94
C VAL A 232 13.55 -6.39 -2.16
N GLU A 233 12.30 -5.98 -2.03
CA GLU A 233 11.28 -6.79 -1.38
C GLU A 233 10.23 -7.19 -2.40
N LEU A 234 9.79 -8.45 -2.32
CA LEU A 234 8.67 -8.98 -3.08
C LEU A 234 7.58 -9.32 -2.08
N VAL A 235 6.46 -8.61 -2.16
CA VAL A 235 5.46 -8.58 -1.08
C VAL A 235 4.13 -9.08 -1.63
N PRO A 236 3.75 -10.33 -1.33
CA PRO A 236 2.40 -10.80 -1.57
C PRO A 236 1.47 -10.31 -0.47
N LEU A 237 0.29 -9.87 -0.86
CA LEU A 237 -0.80 -9.45 0.00
C LEU A 237 -2.09 -10.18 -0.41
N PRO A 238 -2.91 -10.64 0.54
CA PRO A 238 -2.63 -10.66 1.98
C PRO A 238 -1.43 -11.55 2.31
N ALA A 239 -0.70 -11.21 3.38
CA ALA A 239 0.37 -12.05 3.88
C ALA A 239 -0.19 -13.43 4.24
N ARG A 240 0.37 -14.48 3.65
CA ARG A 240 -0.09 -15.85 3.81
C ARG A 240 1.04 -16.82 3.56
N ALA A 241 0.88 -18.06 4.01
CA ALA A 241 1.79 -19.12 3.64
C ALA A 241 1.75 -19.31 2.11
N ILE A 242 2.90 -19.15 1.46
CA ILE A 242 3.09 -19.37 0.03
C ILE A 242 4.22 -20.37 -0.14
N ASN A 243 4.06 -21.29 -1.09
CA ASN A 243 5.13 -22.22 -1.46
C ASN A 243 6.41 -21.44 -1.79
N SER A 244 7.50 -21.72 -1.07
CA SER A 244 8.78 -21.02 -1.23
C SER A 244 9.38 -21.21 -2.61
N GLY A 245 9.13 -22.34 -3.28
CA GLY A 245 9.49 -22.58 -4.67
C GLY A 245 8.81 -21.59 -5.62
N THR A 246 7.53 -21.29 -5.41
CA THR A 246 6.79 -20.29 -6.21
C THR A 246 7.38 -18.89 -6.03
N MET A 247 7.65 -18.47 -4.78
CA MET A 247 8.32 -17.19 -4.53
C MET A 247 9.74 -17.15 -5.06
N THR A 248 10.48 -18.26 -5.00
CA THR A 248 11.82 -18.39 -5.58
C THR A 248 11.80 -18.21 -7.09
N GLN A 249 10.87 -18.84 -7.80
CA GLN A 249 10.70 -18.66 -9.25
C GLN A 249 10.37 -17.21 -9.60
N PHE A 250 9.49 -16.57 -8.82
CA PHE A 250 9.18 -15.16 -8.99
C PHE A 250 10.41 -14.27 -8.75
N ALA A 251 11.16 -14.52 -7.68
CA ALA A 251 12.40 -13.79 -7.39
C ALA A 251 13.43 -13.94 -8.52
N LEU A 252 13.62 -15.15 -9.06
CA LEU A 252 14.51 -15.42 -10.19
C LEU A 252 14.08 -14.67 -11.46
N ALA A 253 12.78 -14.62 -11.75
CA ALA A 253 12.26 -13.89 -12.91
C ALA A 253 12.50 -12.38 -12.81
N MET A 254 12.54 -11.85 -11.59
CA MET A 254 12.56 -10.42 -11.31
C MET A 254 13.94 -9.87 -10.98
N VAL A 255 14.84 -10.66 -10.38
CA VAL A 255 16.11 -10.17 -9.80
C VAL A 255 16.98 -9.41 -10.80
N SER A 256 16.96 -9.81 -12.08
CA SER A 256 17.73 -9.14 -13.14
C SER A 256 17.32 -7.68 -13.38
N LEU A 257 16.10 -7.28 -13.02
CA LEU A 257 15.62 -5.91 -13.19
C LEU A 257 16.15 -4.94 -12.12
N TYR A 258 16.74 -5.47 -11.04
CA TYR A 258 17.17 -4.67 -9.90
C TYR A 258 18.67 -4.62 -9.71
N ARG A 259 19.42 -5.37 -10.52
CA ARG A 259 20.88 -5.32 -10.54
C ARG A 259 21.39 -4.05 -11.20
#